data_AF-A0A0A2TD42-F1
#
_entry.id   AF-A0A0A2TD42-F1
#
_cell.length_a   1.000
_cell.length_b   1.000
_cell.length_c   1.000
_cell.angle_alpha   90.00
_cell.angle_beta   90.00
_cell.angle_gamma   90.00
#
_symmetry.space_group_name_H-M   'P 1'
#
loop_
_entity.id
_entity.type
_entity.pdbx_description
1 polymer ?
#
loop_
_entity_poly.entity_id
_entity_poly.type
_entity_poly.pdbx_seq_one_letter_code
_entity_poly.pdbx_strand_id
1 'polypeptide(L)'
;MVNEVYSSIKETYNLPISPIENENEFMLELVVLSNIGLKGGDKTSAFHDKTTRLLEFVLRKEDEQLALLITVTLINIRGCCGFYVTDNATNVRLLCDLVFIQFSNFKNKIYWNVMNLINNCEGNLGQVNLESVLKSKINRMDGNLYECFHFPVLLELFHTYLILNQKNLTVLYTDMSVDWGNYEERLSEVEFEKLLWYSFLLDEEATIKELVLEYNTLIKSDRWGIKFYRYIERSIERNQIDADKINRGIKKFESLGFFSKREYTAIGKKIRKKTKTKKSAKNKYDIKVAEQITRLSPYNLPVGVQMPDINEEISIRLVVFKDRGLTEKLKTIVVNDALTDSKRKVIYVNKPTLRGIKERAKPGFIHLIDKSKNAKKEKQGSIQDERFQWPSTDISDNEYENENLFNNFNTKSNLRKLGYQITNTTKDERWYILQKAVPKMGLKDVAYTIARNVKLRKGQKGGHQKFSYAISQWEYDLKRLKDKYYRKDFKWPNT
;
A
#
# COMPACT_ATOMS: atom_id res chain seq x y z
N MET A 1 10.14 -15.98 36.90
CA MET A 1 9.32 -15.78 35.69
C MET A 1 7.83 -15.54 36.00
N VAL A 2 7.02 -16.52 36.46
CA VAL A 2 5.56 -16.30 36.68
C VAL A 2 5.24 -15.17 37.68
N ASN A 3 5.99 -15.11 38.80
CA ASN A 3 5.82 -14.04 39.80
C ASN A 3 6.31 -12.67 39.32
N GLU A 4 7.27 -12.61 38.40
CA GLU A 4 7.81 -11.35 37.86
C GLU A 4 6.88 -10.75 36.80
N VAL A 5 6.29 -11.59 35.94
CA VAL A 5 5.26 -11.15 34.97
C VAL A 5 4.03 -10.65 35.71
N TYR A 6 3.60 -11.34 36.78
CA TYR A 6 2.48 -10.88 37.60
C TYR A 6 2.75 -9.54 38.30
N SER A 7 3.94 -9.37 38.91
CA SER A 7 4.31 -8.08 39.52
C SER A 7 4.37 -6.95 38.49
N SER A 8 4.93 -7.21 37.30
CA SER A 8 4.99 -6.23 36.21
C SER A 8 3.60 -5.83 35.71
N ILE A 9 2.69 -6.79 35.52
CA ILE A 9 1.29 -6.52 35.14
C ILE A 9 0.60 -5.75 36.27
N LYS A 10 0.72 -6.19 37.52
CA LYS A 10 0.07 -5.53 38.66
C LYS A 10 0.53 -4.09 38.83
N GLU A 11 1.82 -3.81 38.69
CA GLU A 11 2.37 -2.45 38.70
C GLU A 11 1.90 -1.64 37.49
N THR A 12 1.89 -2.24 36.30
CA THR A 12 1.48 -1.56 35.05
C THR A 12 -0.01 -1.20 35.02
N TYR A 13 -0.86 -2.00 35.68
CA TYR A 13 -2.32 -1.93 35.54
C TYR A 13 -3.08 -1.60 36.83
N ASN A 14 -2.41 -1.56 37.98
CA ASN A 14 -2.98 -1.30 39.30
C ASN A 14 -4.26 -2.13 39.59
N LEU A 15 -4.18 -3.45 39.34
CA LEU A 15 -5.32 -4.35 39.43
C LEU A 15 -5.60 -4.78 40.88
N PRO A 16 -6.79 -4.51 41.45
CA PRO A 16 -7.17 -4.95 42.80
C PRO A 16 -7.67 -6.41 42.86
N ILE A 17 -7.41 -7.21 41.84
CA ILE A 17 -8.12 -8.48 41.62
C ILE A 17 -7.20 -9.68 41.89
N SER A 18 -7.72 -10.71 42.58
CA SER A 18 -6.99 -11.96 42.81
C SER A 18 -6.66 -12.68 41.50
N PRO A 19 -5.40 -13.13 41.31
CA PRO A 19 -5.01 -13.85 40.10
C PRO A 19 -5.75 -15.17 39.97
N ILE A 20 -5.86 -15.68 38.75
CA ILE A 20 -6.22 -17.07 38.48
C ILE A 20 -4.92 -17.89 38.59
N GLU A 21 -4.92 -18.97 39.35
CA GLU A 21 -3.67 -19.71 39.63
C GLU A 21 -3.48 -20.91 38.69
N ASN A 22 -4.58 -21.49 38.21
CA ASN A 22 -4.57 -22.72 37.43
C ASN A 22 -5.70 -22.77 36.38
N GLU A 23 -5.62 -23.74 35.47
CA GLU A 23 -6.58 -23.91 34.38
C GLU A 23 -8.00 -24.25 34.86
N ASN A 24 -8.15 -24.96 35.99
CA ASN A 24 -9.47 -25.26 36.54
C ASN A 24 -10.18 -23.98 36.99
N GLU A 25 -9.47 -23.09 37.69
CA GLU A 25 -9.98 -21.77 38.04
C GLU A 25 -10.29 -20.93 36.80
N PHE A 26 -9.43 -20.98 35.76
CA PHE A 26 -9.71 -20.33 34.48
C PHE A 26 -11.04 -20.79 33.88
N MET A 27 -11.27 -22.11 33.84
CA MET A 27 -12.52 -22.67 33.30
C MET A 27 -13.74 -22.28 34.13
N LEU A 28 -13.63 -22.27 35.46
CA LEU A 28 -14.71 -21.79 36.34
C LEU A 28 -15.03 -20.31 36.08
N GLU A 29 -14.01 -19.47 35.98
CA GLU A 29 -14.16 -18.04 35.72
C GLU A 29 -14.73 -17.77 34.31
N LEU A 30 -14.35 -18.57 33.31
CA LEU A 30 -14.90 -18.50 31.95
C LEU A 30 -16.38 -18.88 31.90
N VAL A 31 -16.80 -19.89 32.67
CA VAL A 31 -18.23 -20.26 32.80
C VAL A 31 -19.01 -19.12 33.47
N VAL A 32 -18.45 -18.49 34.50
CA VAL A 32 -19.06 -17.29 35.12
C VAL A 32 -19.18 -16.15 34.11
N LEU A 33 -18.14 -15.86 33.34
CA LEU A 33 -18.16 -14.84 32.28
C LEU A 33 -19.25 -15.14 31.23
N SER A 34 -19.36 -16.38 30.79
CA SER A 34 -20.38 -16.83 29.84
C SER A 34 -21.80 -16.64 30.39
N ASN A 35 -22.00 -16.97 31.66
CA ASN A 35 -23.27 -16.76 32.37
C ASN A 35 -23.63 -15.28 32.54
N ILE A 36 -22.63 -14.39 32.71
CA ILE A 36 -22.85 -12.94 32.71
C ILE A 36 -23.39 -12.50 31.36
N GLY A 37 -22.84 -13.03 30.26
CA GLY A 37 -23.40 -12.83 28.93
C GLY A 37 -24.87 -13.27 28.87
N LEU A 38 -25.15 -14.55 29.12
CA LEU A 38 -26.51 -15.09 28.97
C LEU A 38 -27.60 -14.35 29.76
N LYS A 39 -27.29 -13.84 30.96
CA LYS A 39 -28.28 -13.17 31.81
C LYS A 39 -28.55 -11.72 31.41
N GLY A 40 -27.64 -11.06 30.68
CA GLY A 40 -27.72 -9.63 30.40
C GLY A 40 -27.77 -8.74 31.65
N GLY A 41 -27.97 -7.42 31.45
CA GLY A 41 -28.20 -6.43 32.51
C GLY A 41 -26.97 -5.63 32.98
N ASP A 42 -27.12 -4.84 34.04
CA ASP A 42 -26.14 -3.84 34.55
C ASP A 42 -24.85 -4.42 35.16
N LYS A 43 -24.51 -5.67 34.84
CA LYS A 43 -23.31 -6.36 35.36
C LYS A 43 -22.03 -6.01 34.60
N THR A 44 -21.95 -4.80 34.04
CA THR A 44 -20.83 -4.33 33.21
C THR A 44 -19.51 -4.37 33.97
N SER A 45 -19.48 -3.99 35.26
CA SER A 45 -18.27 -4.08 36.09
C SER A 45 -17.79 -5.52 36.22
N ALA A 46 -18.69 -6.45 36.60
CA ALA A 46 -18.35 -7.85 36.76
C ALA A 46 -17.87 -8.47 35.44
N PHE A 47 -18.47 -8.11 34.30
CA PHE A 47 -18.00 -8.54 32.98
C PHE A 47 -16.54 -8.11 32.74
N HIS A 48 -16.22 -6.85 32.97
CA HIS A 48 -14.87 -6.33 32.73
C HIS A 48 -13.83 -6.89 33.70
N ASP A 49 -14.18 -7.08 34.97
CA ASP A 49 -13.28 -7.66 35.97
C ASP A 49 -12.94 -9.11 35.61
N LYS A 50 -13.94 -9.90 35.24
CA LYS A 50 -13.75 -11.30 34.83
C LYS A 50 -12.95 -11.41 33.54
N THR A 51 -13.25 -10.56 32.55
CA THR A 51 -12.49 -10.47 31.30
C THR A 51 -11.02 -10.12 31.56
N THR A 52 -10.76 -9.15 32.44
CA THR A 52 -9.40 -8.72 32.80
C THR A 52 -8.60 -9.88 33.38
N ARG A 53 -9.16 -10.62 34.36
CA ARG A 53 -8.49 -11.77 34.99
C ARG A 53 -8.19 -12.89 34.00
N LEU A 54 -9.14 -13.21 33.13
CA LEU A 54 -8.99 -14.29 32.16
C LEU A 54 -7.93 -13.94 31.11
N LEU A 55 -7.93 -12.70 30.59
CA LEU A 55 -6.90 -12.24 29.64
C LEU A 55 -5.51 -12.19 30.29
N GLU A 56 -5.42 -11.72 31.54
CA GLU A 56 -4.18 -11.70 32.32
C GLU A 56 -3.59 -13.10 32.50
N PHE A 57 -4.43 -14.08 32.83
CA PHE A 57 -4.01 -15.48 32.94
C PHE A 57 -3.46 -16.03 31.62
N VAL A 58 -4.18 -15.78 30.51
CA VAL A 58 -3.73 -16.20 29.17
C VAL A 58 -2.39 -15.57 28.81
N LEU A 59 -2.19 -14.28 29.09
CA LEU A 59 -0.92 -13.61 28.83
C LEU A 59 0.24 -14.18 29.66
N ARG A 60 0.00 -14.58 30.91
CA ARG A 60 1.03 -15.24 31.75
C ARG A 60 1.39 -16.64 31.27
N LYS A 61 0.41 -17.39 30.77
CA LYS A 61 0.59 -18.78 30.31
C LYS A 61 1.04 -18.89 28.86
N GLU A 62 0.77 -17.85 28.07
CA GLU A 62 0.94 -17.84 26.62
C GLU A 62 0.27 -19.03 25.91
N ASP A 63 -0.81 -19.56 26.49
CA ASP A 63 -1.52 -20.74 26.00
C ASP A 63 -2.49 -20.37 24.87
N GLU A 64 -2.24 -20.91 23.67
CA GLU A 64 -3.03 -20.63 22.47
C GLU A 64 -4.46 -21.18 22.52
N GLN A 65 -4.71 -22.29 23.23
CA GLN A 65 -6.04 -22.86 23.36
C GLN A 65 -6.91 -22.00 24.28
N LEU A 66 -6.34 -21.56 25.41
CA LEU A 66 -7.01 -20.65 26.32
C LEU A 66 -7.26 -19.28 25.67
N ALA A 67 -6.29 -18.76 24.91
CA ALA A 67 -6.44 -17.53 24.13
C ALA A 67 -7.57 -17.63 23.09
N LEU A 68 -7.63 -18.75 22.35
CA LEU A 68 -8.71 -18.99 21.40
C LEU A 68 -10.05 -19.08 22.12
N LEU A 69 -10.12 -19.82 23.22
CA LEU A 69 -11.35 -20.05 23.97
C LEU A 69 -11.92 -18.75 24.56
N ILE A 70 -11.08 -17.91 25.19
CA ILE A 70 -11.54 -16.63 25.74
C ILE A 70 -11.99 -15.68 24.63
N THR A 71 -11.24 -15.57 23.53
CA THR A 71 -11.58 -14.62 22.46
C THR A 71 -12.88 -15.02 21.73
N VAL A 72 -13.11 -16.32 21.50
CA VAL A 72 -14.40 -16.81 20.97
C VAL A 72 -15.55 -16.51 21.95
N THR A 73 -15.34 -16.75 23.25
CA THR A 73 -16.35 -16.50 24.28
C THR A 73 -16.74 -15.01 24.31
N LEU A 74 -15.76 -14.10 24.25
CA LEU A 74 -16.00 -12.66 24.23
C LEU A 74 -16.76 -12.21 22.97
N ILE A 75 -16.48 -12.80 21.80
CA ILE A 75 -17.23 -12.52 20.57
C ILE A 75 -18.70 -12.93 20.71
N ASN A 76 -18.94 -14.12 21.28
CA ASN A 76 -20.30 -14.63 21.50
C ASN A 76 -21.06 -13.73 22.48
N ILE A 77 -20.44 -13.34 23.60
CA ILE A 77 -21.05 -12.43 24.59
C ILE A 77 -21.39 -11.09 23.95
N ARG A 78 -20.49 -10.51 23.14
CA ARG A 78 -20.79 -9.27 22.40
C ARG A 78 -22.02 -9.45 21.51
N GLY A 79 -22.06 -10.53 20.72
CA GLY A 79 -23.16 -10.81 19.80
C GLY A 79 -24.52 -10.99 20.49
N CYS A 80 -24.55 -11.61 21.67
CA CYS A 80 -25.80 -11.87 22.39
C CYS A 80 -26.26 -10.69 23.27
N CYS A 81 -25.32 -9.90 23.82
CA CYS A 81 -25.59 -9.04 24.97
C CYS A 81 -25.22 -7.57 24.73
N GLY A 82 -24.48 -7.27 23.66
CA GLY A 82 -23.98 -5.93 23.41
C GLY A 82 -22.95 -5.46 24.45
N PHE A 83 -22.28 -6.36 25.17
CA PHE A 83 -21.14 -5.97 26.01
C PHE A 83 -19.90 -5.78 25.14
N TYR A 84 -19.33 -4.58 25.19
CA TYR A 84 -18.15 -4.22 24.42
C TYR A 84 -16.90 -4.28 25.30
N VAL A 85 -15.98 -5.18 24.97
CA VAL A 85 -14.70 -5.31 25.68
C VAL A 85 -13.92 -3.98 25.68
N THR A 86 -14.16 -3.14 24.66
CA THR A 86 -13.55 -1.83 24.48
C THR A 86 -13.96 -0.78 25.52
N ASP A 87 -15.06 -0.98 26.25
CA ASP A 87 -15.52 -0.04 27.28
C ASP A 87 -14.61 0.00 28.52
N ASN A 88 -13.61 -0.90 28.58
CA ASN A 88 -12.56 -0.90 29.59
C ASN A 88 -11.17 -0.85 28.92
N ALA A 89 -10.40 0.22 29.20
CA ALA A 89 -9.07 0.42 28.61
C ALA A 89 -8.06 -0.68 28.95
N THR A 90 -8.15 -1.28 30.14
CA THR A 90 -7.28 -2.40 30.54
C THR A 90 -7.53 -3.61 29.66
N ASN A 91 -8.80 -3.98 29.44
CA ASN A 91 -9.14 -5.07 28.53
C ASN A 91 -8.64 -4.82 27.10
N VAL A 92 -8.78 -3.60 26.58
CA VAL A 92 -8.20 -3.23 25.27
C VAL A 92 -6.69 -3.45 25.27
N ARG A 93 -6.00 -3.04 26.34
CA ARG A 93 -4.54 -3.21 26.45
C ARG A 93 -4.13 -4.68 26.46
N LEU A 94 -4.81 -5.51 27.24
CA LEU A 94 -4.54 -6.94 27.33
C LEU A 94 -4.86 -7.67 26.01
N LEU A 95 -5.93 -7.28 25.31
CA LEU A 95 -6.21 -7.77 23.96
C LEU A 95 -5.09 -7.42 22.98
N CYS A 96 -4.57 -6.18 23.01
CA CYS A 96 -3.43 -5.80 22.19
C CYS A 96 -2.18 -6.63 22.52
N ASP A 97 -1.97 -6.94 23.80
CA ASP A 97 -0.83 -7.75 24.24
C ASP A 97 -0.90 -9.20 23.75
N LEU A 98 -2.11 -9.76 23.54
CA LEU A 98 -2.25 -11.08 22.91
C LEU A 98 -1.70 -11.11 21.48
N VAL A 99 -1.74 -10.00 20.74
CA VAL A 99 -1.15 -9.92 19.39
C VAL A 99 0.38 -9.93 19.42
N PHE A 100 0.99 -9.70 20.58
CA PHE A 100 2.44 -9.78 20.75
C PHE A 100 2.95 -11.20 20.99
N ILE A 101 2.07 -12.14 21.37
CA ILE A 101 2.44 -13.54 21.58
C ILE A 101 2.50 -14.26 20.23
N GLN A 102 3.62 -14.93 19.95
CA GLN A 102 3.80 -15.71 18.73
C GLN A 102 3.14 -17.10 18.85
N PHE A 103 1.82 -17.13 18.73
CA PHE A 103 1.06 -18.40 18.69
C PHE A 103 1.42 -19.24 17.46
N SER A 104 1.21 -20.56 17.57
CA SER A 104 1.60 -21.51 16.53
C SER A 104 0.42 -21.93 15.66
N ASN A 105 -0.53 -22.70 16.21
CA ASN A 105 -1.58 -23.35 15.42
C ASN A 105 -2.79 -22.44 15.17
N PHE A 106 -3.11 -21.58 16.14
CA PHE A 106 -4.33 -20.77 16.11
C PHE A 106 -4.08 -19.27 15.90
N LYS A 107 -2.85 -18.89 15.56
CA LYS A 107 -2.41 -17.49 15.41
C LYS A 107 -3.40 -16.62 14.65
N ASN A 108 -3.74 -17.01 13.42
CA ASN A 108 -4.62 -16.24 12.53
C ASN A 108 -6.02 -16.05 13.13
N LYS A 109 -6.58 -17.10 13.74
CA LYS A 109 -7.92 -17.06 14.33
C LYS A 109 -7.96 -16.23 15.60
N ILE A 110 -6.95 -16.36 16.47
CA ILE A 110 -6.83 -15.55 17.68
C ILE A 110 -6.67 -14.08 17.30
N TYR A 111 -5.76 -13.76 16.38
CA TYR A 111 -5.51 -12.39 15.96
C TYR A 111 -6.74 -11.79 15.30
N TRP A 112 -7.42 -12.55 14.43
CA TRP A 112 -8.69 -12.10 13.84
C TRP A 112 -9.73 -11.84 14.92
N ASN A 113 -9.90 -12.75 15.90
CA ASN A 113 -10.85 -12.54 16.98
C ASN A 113 -10.54 -11.29 17.81
N VAL A 114 -9.25 -11.07 18.13
CA VAL A 114 -8.78 -9.90 18.86
C VAL A 114 -9.10 -8.62 18.08
N MET A 115 -8.72 -8.56 16.80
CA MET A 115 -9.00 -7.39 15.96
C MET A 115 -10.50 -7.16 15.78
N ASN A 116 -11.29 -8.24 15.65
CA ASN A 116 -12.75 -8.17 15.59
C ASN A 116 -13.33 -7.59 16.89
N LEU A 117 -12.85 -8.00 18.06
CA LEU A 117 -13.27 -7.44 19.36
C LEU A 117 -12.90 -5.95 19.48
N ILE A 118 -11.69 -5.59 19.07
CA ILE A 118 -11.15 -4.22 19.13
C ILE A 118 -11.92 -3.27 18.18
N ASN A 119 -12.23 -3.71 16.97
CA ASN A 119 -12.88 -2.88 15.96
C ASN A 119 -14.38 -2.69 16.18
N ASN A 120 -15.03 -3.61 16.89
CA ASN A 120 -16.44 -3.48 17.26
C ASN A 120 -16.57 -2.71 18.57
N CYS A 121 -16.21 -1.42 18.55
CA CYS A 121 -16.46 -0.50 19.64
C CYS A 121 -17.75 0.29 19.39
N GLU A 122 -18.64 0.35 20.37
CA GLU A 122 -19.78 1.27 20.35
C GLU A 122 -19.66 2.31 21.46
N GLY A 123 -20.31 3.47 21.26
CA GLY A 123 -20.29 4.57 22.21
C GLY A 123 -18.99 5.38 22.25
N ASN A 124 -19.04 6.49 22.99
CA ASN A 124 -17.90 7.41 23.13
C ASN A 124 -16.79 6.82 24.02
N LEU A 125 -17.16 6.07 25.07
CA LEU A 125 -16.20 5.51 26.02
C LEU A 125 -15.28 4.48 25.35
N GLY A 126 -15.85 3.51 24.65
CA GLY A 126 -15.10 2.53 23.87
C GLY A 126 -14.14 3.18 22.87
N GLN A 127 -14.58 4.24 22.18
CA GLN A 127 -13.73 5.00 21.26
C GLN A 127 -12.55 5.67 21.97
N VAL A 128 -12.77 6.33 23.11
CA VAL A 128 -11.71 7.01 23.88
C VAL A 128 -10.68 5.99 24.38
N ASN A 129 -11.14 4.86 24.91
CA ASN A 129 -10.25 3.79 25.36
C ASN A 129 -9.43 3.21 24.19
N LEU A 130 -10.10 2.96 23.06
CA LEU A 130 -9.45 2.45 21.85
C LEU A 130 -8.37 3.41 21.33
N GLU A 131 -8.70 4.68 21.17
CA GLU A 131 -7.77 5.69 20.68
C GLU A 131 -6.59 5.90 21.63
N SER A 132 -6.83 5.92 22.94
CA SER A 132 -5.76 6.10 23.94
C SER A 132 -4.79 4.92 23.97
N VAL A 133 -5.29 3.68 23.86
CA VAL A 133 -4.46 2.47 23.93
C VAL A 133 -3.80 2.19 22.57
N LEU A 134 -4.58 2.07 21.49
CA LEU A 134 -4.06 1.64 20.19
C LEU A 134 -3.06 2.61 19.59
N LYS A 135 -3.23 3.92 19.79
CA LYS A 135 -2.29 4.91 19.21
C LYS A 135 -0.84 4.65 19.63
N SER A 136 -0.63 4.08 20.81
CA SER A 136 0.70 3.72 21.31
C SER A 136 1.19 2.33 20.88
N LYS A 137 0.28 1.41 20.55
CA LYS A 137 0.59 -0.01 20.31
C LYS A 137 0.49 -0.44 18.85
N ILE A 138 -0.27 0.27 18.02
CA ILE A 138 -0.60 -0.15 16.66
C ILE A 138 0.64 -0.39 15.80
N ASN A 139 1.67 0.47 15.89
CA ASN A 139 2.90 0.29 15.11
C ASN A 139 3.64 -1.01 15.45
N ARG A 140 3.54 -1.48 16.70
CA ARG A 140 4.12 -2.77 17.12
C ARG A 140 3.24 -3.95 16.72
N MET A 141 1.92 -3.76 16.73
CA MET A 141 0.96 -4.79 16.33
C MET A 141 0.99 -5.03 14.83
N ASP A 142 1.16 -3.97 14.04
CA ASP A 142 1.13 -3.98 12.57
C ASP A 142 2.06 -5.06 12.01
N GLY A 143 3.33 -5.06 12.42
CA GLY A 143 4.29 -6.09 12.00
C GLY A 143 3.80 -7.52 12.27
N ASN A 144 3.31 -7.80 13.49
CA ASN A 144 2.82 -9.14 13.84
C ASN A 144 1.56 -9.55 13.08
N LEU A 145 0.64 -8.61 12.84
CA LEU A 145 -0.61 -8.84 12.13
C LEU A 145 -0.37 -9.02 10.63
N TYR A 146 0.51 -8.20 10.06
CA TYR A 146 0.89 -8.24 8.65
C TYR A 146 1.63 -9.54 8.29
N GLU A 147 2.59 -9.95 9.13
CA GLU A 147 3.37 -11.19 8.94
C GLU A 147 2.53 -12.48 9.07
N CYS A 148 1.25 -12.40 9.45
CA CYS A 148 0.36 -13.56 9.40
C CYS A 148 0.04 -13.98 7.97
N PHE A 149 0.17 -13.07 6.99
CA PHE A 149 -0.26 -13.27 5.60
C PHE A 149 -1.70 -13.81 5.48
N HIS A 150 -2.54 -13.53 6.47
CA HIS A 150 -3.92 -13.99 6.53
C HIS A 150 -4.86 -12.83 6.22
N PHE A 151 -5.48 -12.88 5.04
CA PHE A 151 -6.20 -11.75 4.47
C PHE A 151 -7.34 -11.20 5.37
N PRO A 152 -8.16 -12.04 6.04
CA PRO A 152 -9.15 -11.55 7.00
C PRO A 152 -8.57 -10.72 8.15
N VAL A 153 -7.38 -11.08 8.66
CA VAL A 153 -6.72 -10.33 9.74
C VAL A 153 -6.29 -8.97 9.22
N LEU A 154 -5.73 -8.93 8.01
CA LEU A 154 -5.31 -7.71 7.37
C LEU A 154 -6.49 -6.75 7.10
N LEU A 155 -7.63 -7.25 6.65
CA LEU A 155 -8.84 -6.42 6.49
C LEU A 155 -9.31 -5.81 7.82
N GLU A 156 -9.22 -6.56 8.91
CA GLU A 156 -9.52 -5.99 10.24
C GLU A 156 -8.48 -4.95 10.65
N LEU A 157 -7.21 -5.10 10.29
CA LEU A 157 -6.20 -4.07 10.51
C LEU A 157 -6.48 -2.79 9.69
N PHE A 158 -6.91 -2.92 8.42
CA PHE A 158 -7.41 -1.78 7.63
C PHE A 158 -8.55 -1.06 8.33
N HIS A 159 -9.51 -1.82 8.85
CA HIS A 159 -10.62 -1.27 9.62
C HIS A 159 -10.12 -0.52 10.86
N THR A 160 -9.15 -1.05 11.60
CA THR A 160 -8.55 -0.34 12.73
C THR A 160 -7.93 1.00 12.33
N TYR A 161 -7.16 1.04 11.24
CA TYR A 161 -6.57 2.28 10.75
C TYR A 161 -7.62 3.30 10.30
N LEU A 162 -8.73 2.84 9.71
CA LEU A 162 -9.89 3.68 9.40
C LEU A 162 -10.55 4.25 10.65
N ILE A 163 -10.77 3.42 11.68
CA ILE A 163 -11.34 3.84 12.97
C ILE A 163 -10.47 4.92 13.61
N LEU A 164 -9.14 4.73 13.61
CA LEU A 164 -8.18 5.66 14.20
C LEU A 164 -7.88 6.89 13.32
N ASN A 165 -8.51 7.00 12.14
CA ASN A 165 -8.30 8.07 11.16
C ASN A 165 -6.81 8.34 10.87
N GLN A 166 -6.02 7.27 10.74
CA GLN A 166 -4.58 7.40 10.54
C GLN A 166 -4.21 7.53 9.07
N LYS A 167 -3.16 8.32 8.81
CA LYS A 167 -2.59 8.51 7.46
C LYS A 167 -1.91 7.25 6.92
N ASN A 168 -1.65 6.26 7.77
CA ASN A 168 -0.90 5.05 7.42
C ASN A 168 -1.72 4.04 6.60
N LEU A 169 -3.02 4.27 6.39
CA LEU A 169 -3.87 3.38 5.61
C LEU A 169 -3.32 3.14 4.19
N THR A 170 -2.78 4.19 3.54
CA THR A 170 -2.17 4.08 2.21
C THR A 170 -0.87 3.27 2.23
N VAL A 171 -0.09 3.35 3.32
CA VAL A 171 1.15 2.58 3.48
C VAL A 171 0.81 1.10 3.57
N LEU A 172 -0.11 0.73 4.46
CA LEU A 172 -0.57 -0.66 4.61
C LEU A 172 -1.13 -1.22 3.29
N TYR A 173 -1.89 -0.41 2.55
CA TYR A 173 -2.41 -0.80 1.23
C TYR A 173 -1.30 -1.04 0.20
N THR A 174 -0.28 -0.19 0.21
CA THR A 174 0.87 -0.34 -0.69
C THR A 174 1.64 -1.62 -0.35
N ASP A 175 1.92 -1.85 0.94
CA ASP A 175 2.63 -3.05 1.40
C ASP A 175 1.86 -4.32 1.02
N MET A 176 0.56 -4.37 1.32
CA MET A 176 -0.33 -5.46 0.89
C MET A 176 -0.29 -5.70 -0.62
N SER A 177 -0.25 -4.63 -1.41
CA SER A 177 -0.20 -4.72 -2.88
C SER A 177 1.11 -5.33 -3.36
N VAL A 178 2.24 -5.00 -2.70
CA VAL A 178 3.56 -5.58 -3.00
C VAL A 178 3.60 -7.06 -2.66
N ASP A 179 3.07 -7.43 -1.50
CA ASP A 179 3.07 -8.82 -1.01
C ASP A 179 1.82 -9.59 -1.41
N TRP A 180 1.09 -9.13 -2.44
CA TRP A 180 -0.20 -9.69 -2.83
C TRP A 180 -0.13 -11.21 -3.08
N GLY A 181 0.98 -11.67 -3.66
CA GLY A 181 1.21 -13.09 -3.96
C GLY A 181 1.31 -14.00 -2.72
N ASN A 182 1.48 -13.45 -1.52
CA ASN A 182 1.53 -14.22 -0.27
C ASN A 182 0.13 -14.46 0.32
N TYR A 183 -0.89 -13.72 -0.10
CA TYR A 183 -2.28 -13.94 0.32
C TYR A 183 -2.93 -15.02 -0.55
N GLU A 184 -2.25 -16.17 -0.67
CA GLU A 184 -2.45 -17.29 -1.62
C GLU A 184 -3.85 -17.95 -1.59
N GLU A 185 -4.74 -17.46 -0.73
CA GLU A 185 -6.10 -17.96 -0.58
C GLU A 185 -7.07 -17.32 -1.58
N ARG A 186 -8.09 -18.09 -1.95
CA ARG A 186 -9.23 -17.55 -2.71
C ARG A 186 -9.93 -16.52 -1.84
N LEU A 187 -9.88 -15.26 -2.26
CA LEU A 187 -10.73 -14.20 -1.73
C LEU A 187 -12.20 -14.66 -1.77
N SER A 188 -12.82 -14.71 -0.60
CA SER A 188 -14.28 -14.80 -0.54
C SER A 188 -14.91 -13.54 -1.13
N GLU A 189 -16.15 -13.65 -1.59
CA GLU A 189 -16.87 -12.48 -2.10
C GLU A 189 -17.06 -11.38 -1.03
N VAL A 190 -17.08 -11.75 0.26
CA VAL A 190 -17.19 -10.81 1.38
C VAL A 190 -15.90 -10.01 1.54
N GLU A 191 -14.76 -10.68 1.52
CA GLU A 191 -13.44 -10.05 1.60
C GLU A 191 -13.17 -9.17 0.39
N PHE A 192 -13.51 -9.65 -0.81
CA PHE A 192 -13.40 -8.87 -2.03
C PHE A 192 -14.29 -7.63 -2.01
N GLU A 193 -15.53 -7.74 -1.51
CA GLU A 193 -16.41 -6.59 -1.31
C GLU A 193 -15.78 -5.52 -0.40
N LYS A 194 -15.21 -5.92 0.75
CA LYS A 194 -14.51 -4.99 1.66
C LYS A 194 -13.31 -4.33 0.96
N LEU A 195 -12.49 -5.13 0.29
CA LEU A 195 -11.30 -4.66 -0.42
C LEU A 195 -11.65 -3.61 -1.49
N LEU A 196 -12.71 -3.84 -2.29
CA LEU A 196 -13.20 -2.87 -3.28
C LEU A 196 -13.55 -1.52 -2.65
N TRP A 197 -14.22 -1.53 -1.50
CA TRP A 197 -14.58 -0.28 -0.83
C TRP A 197 -13.39 0.41 -0.18
N TYR A 198 -12.42 -0.35 0.34
CA TYR A 198 -11.18 0.23 0.87
C TYR A 198 -10.33 0.87 -0.22
N SER A 199 -10.16 0.25 -1.38
CA SER A 199 -9.46 0.92 -2.49
C SER A 199 -10.20 2.17 -2.98
N PHE A 200 -11.54 2.14 -3.00
CA PHE A 200 -12.34 3.32 -3.33
C PHE A 200 -12.12 4.48 -2.34
N LEU A 201 -12.00 4.18 -1.04
CA LEU A 201 -11.64 5.17 -0.03
C LEU A 201 -10.25 5.77 -0.30
N LEU A 202 -9.31 4.94 -0.76
CA LEU A 202 -7.92 5.28 -1.00
C LEU A 202 -7.62 5.88 -2.38
N ASP A 203 -8.57 5.87 -3.31
CA ASP A 203 -8.35 6.22 -4.73
C ASP A 203 -7.43 5.23 -5.48
N GLU A 204 -7.43 3.96 -5.06
CA GLU A 204 -6.57 2.88 -5.55
C GLU A 204 -7.34 1.81 -6.35
N GLU A 205 -8.45 2.18 -6.99
CA GLU A 205 -9.33 1.21 -7.65
C GLU A 205 -8.68 0.49 -8.84
N ALA A 206 -7.72 1.14 -9.52
CA ALA A 206 -6.97 0.52 -10.61
C ALA A 206 -6.08 -0.62 -10.11
N THR A 207 -5.44 -0.43 -8.96
CA THR A 207 -4.52 -1.38 -8.33
C THR A 207 -5.21 -2.72 -8.05
N ILE A 208 -6.45 -2.72 -7.53
CA ILE A 208 -7.20 -3.98 -7.32
C ILE A 208 -7.43 -4.75 -8.62
N LYS A 209 -7.76 -4.05 -9.71
CA LYS A 209 -8.06 -4.69 -11.00
C LYS A 209 -6.87 -5.46 -11.54
N GLU A 210 -5.67 -4.99 -11.23
CA GLU A 210 -4.41 -5.62 -11.63
C GLU A 210 -4.01 -6.76 -10.69
N LEU A 211 -4.21 -6.59 -9.38
CA LEU A 211 -3.80 -7.56 -8.36
C LEU A 211 -4.69 -8.81 -8.31
N VAL A 212 -6.01 -8.66 -8.41
CA VAL A 212 -6.95 -9.76 -8.19
C VAL A 212 -7.09 -10.59 -9.47
N LEU A 213 -6.47 -11.77 -9.51
CA LEU A 213 -6.52 -12.68 -10.67
C LEU A 213 -7.96 -13.01 -11.12
N GLU A 214 -8.87 -13.23 -10.17
CA GLU A 214 -10.28 -13.56 -10.42
C GLU A 214 -11.19 -12.33 -10.46
N TYR A 215 -10.65 -11.12 -10.65
CA TYR A 215 -11.42 -9.86 -10.58
C TYR A 215 -12.68 -9.92 -11.44
N ASN A 216 -12.55 -10.36 -12.70
CA ASN A 216 -13.66 -10.43 -13.65
C ASN A 216 -14.77 -11.41 -13.24
N THR A 217 -14.45 -12.40 -12.41
CA THR A 217 -15.42 -13.35 -11.85
C THR A 217 -16.07 -12.74 -10.62
N LEU A 218 -15.27 -12.28 -9.65
CA LEU A 218 -15.75 -11.74 -8.37
C LEU A 218 -16.57 -10.45 -8.56
N ILE A 219 -16.20 -9.59 -9.50
CA ILE A 219 -16.96 -8.37 -9.82
C ILE A 219 -18.36 -8.69 -10.40
N LYS A 220 -18.60 -9.93 -10.86
CA LYS A 220 -19.94 -10.37 -11.31
C LYS A 220 -20.80 -10.92 -10.16
N SER A 221 -20.28 -10.97 -8.93
CA SER A 221 -21.02 -11.43 -7.76
C SER A 221 -22.39 -10.75 -7.63
N ASP A 222 -23.35 -11.53 -7.14
CA ASP A 222 -24.71 -11.07 -6.88
C ASP A 222 -24.84 -10.26 -5.60
N ARG A 223 -23.79 -10.21 -4.78
CA ARG A 223 -23.76 -9.43 -3.54
C ARG A 223 -24.07 -7.97 -3.81
N TRP A 224 -24.97 -7.43 -2.99
CA TRP A 224 -25.51 -6.11 -3.22
C TRP A 224 -24.43 -5.02 -3.14
N GLY A 225 -23.46 -5.12 -2.22
CA GLY A 225 -22.40 -4.13 -2.10
C GLY A 225 -21.45 -4.10 -3.31
N ILE A 226 -21.17 -5.25 -3.93
CA ILE A 226 -20.39 -5.33 -5.17
C ILE A 226 -21.18 -4.73 -6.35
N LYS A 227 -22.48 -5.06 -6.47
CA LYS A 227 -23.37 -4.43 -7.46
C LYS A 227 -23.44 -2.92 -7.30
N PHE A 228 -23.50 -2.45 -6.06
CA PHE A 228 -23.55 -1.02 -5.74
C PHE A 228 -22.22 -0.33 -6.08
N TYR A 229 -21.08 -0.94 -5.73
CA TYR A 229 -19.76 -0.46 -6.13
C TYR A 229 -19.67 -0.25 -7.65
N ARG A 230 -20.05 -1.26 -8.45
CA ARG A 230 -20.05 -1.17 -9.92
C ARG A 230 -20.97 -0.09 -10.45
N TYR A 231 -22.12 0.11 -9.82
CA TYR A 231 -23.02 1.19 -10.18
C TYR A 231 -22.36 2.56 -9.96
N ILE A 232 -21.72 2.76 -8.80
CA ILE A 232 -20.99 4.00 -8.49
C ILE A 232 -19.85 4.22 -9.48
N GLU A 233 -19.01 3.21 -9.71
CA GLU A 233 -17.89 3.27 -10.65
C GLU A 233 -18.37 3.69 -12.05
N ARG A 234 -19.36 2.99 -12.62
CA ARG A 234 -19.92 3.29 -13.95
C ARG A 234 -20.56 4.68 -14.01
N SER A 235 -21.26 5.10 -12.95
CA SER A 235 -21.87 6.43 -12.87
C SER A 235 -20.80 7.52 -12.86
N ILE A 236 -19.67 7.29 -12.18
CA ILE A 236 -18.53 8.21 -12.16
C ILE A 236 -17.84 8.25 -13.53
N GLU A 237 -17.59 7.10 -14.15
CA GLU A 237 -16.96 7.00 -15.48
C GLU A 237 -17.79 7.70 -16.56
N ARG A 238 -19.10 7.40 -16.63
CA ARG A 238 -20.03 7.96 -17.63
C ARG A 238 -20.50 9.38 -17.32
N ASN A 239 -20.14 9.90 -16.15
CA ASN A 239 -20.65 11.17 -15.65
C ASN A 239 -22.20 11.24 -15.59
N GLN A 240 -22.84 10.10 -15.31
CA GLN A 240 -24.29 9.95 -15.18
C GLN A 240 -24.65 9.74 -13.71
N ILE A 241 -24.69 10.86 -12.97
CA ILE A 241 -24.84 10.87 -11.51
C ILE A 241 -26.28 11.24 -11.15
N ASP A 242 -27.09 10.22 -10.85
CA ASP A 242 -28.40 10.36 -10.20
C ASP A 242 -28.19 10.41 -8.68
N ALA A 243 -28.29 11.61 -8.10
CA ALA A 243 -28.02 11.82 -6.67
C ALA A 243 -29.01 11.08 -5.77
N ASP A 244 -30.28 10.98 -6.17
CA ASP A 244 -31.32 10.35 -5.37
C ASP A 244 -31.15 8.84 -5.37
N LYS A 245 -30.85 8.25 -6.53
CA LYS A 245 -30.51 6.83 -6.63
C LYS A 245 -29.25 6.47 -5.83
N ILE A 246 -28.22 7.31 -5.86
CA ILE A 246 -27.01 7.12 -5.05
C ILE A 246 -27.34 7.22 -3.55
N ASN A 247 -28.12 8.20 -3.13
CA ASN A 247 -28.50 8.35 -1.72
C ASN A 247 -29.35 7.17 -1.22
N ARG A 248 -30.29 6.68 -2.04
CA ARG A 248 -31.04 5.43 -1.75
C ARG A 248 -30.11 4.23 -1.66
N GLY A 249 -29.13 4.15 -2.56
CA GLY A 249 -28.08 3.14 -2.54
C GLY A 249 -27.29 3.18 -1.23
N ILE A 250 -26.78 4.34 -0.82
CA ILE A 250 -26.03 4.49 0.44
C ILE A 250 -26.88 4.03 1.64
N LYS A 251 -28.16 4.44 1.72
CA LYS A 251 -29.06 3.99 2.81
C LYS A 251 -29.25 2.47 2.82
N LYS A 252 -29.40 1.85 1.66
CA LYS A 252 -29.50 0.39 1.55
C LYS A 252 -28.17 -0.30 1.86
N PHE A 253 -27.05 0.32 1.53
CA PHE A 253 -25.72 -0.21 1.84
C PHE A 253 -25.51 -0.25 3.36
N GLU A 254 -25.84 0.85 4.04
CA GLU A 254 -25.80 1.01 5.50
C GLU A 254 -26.66 -0.03 6.23
N SER A 255 -27.78 -0.47 5.64
CA SER A 255 -28.67 -1.44 6.27
C SER A 255 -28.21 -2.90 6.16
N LEU A 256 -27.10 -3.20 5.46
CA LEU A 256 -26.65 -4.59 5.28
C LEU A 256 -25.87 -5.17 6.47
N GLY A 257 -25.34 -4.34 7.37
CA GLY A 257 -24.62 -4.79 8.56
C GLY A 257 -23.26 -5.47 8.30
N PHE A 258 -22.70 -5.37 7.09
CA PHE A 258 -21.39 -5.96 6.75
C PHE A 258 -20.19 -5.06 7.12
N PHE A 259 -20.44 -3.76 7.26
CA PHE A 259 -19.44 -2.75 7.62
C PHE A 259 -19.83 -2.10 8.95
N SER A 260 -18.85 -1.55 9.65
CA SER A 260 -19.11 -0.71 10.81
C SER A 260 -19.76 0.61 10.40
N LYS A 261 -20.44 1.25 11.36
CA LYS A 261 -21.02 2.59 11.18
C LYS A 261 -19.97 3.60 10.69
N ARG A 262 -18.72 3.49 11.14
CA ARG A 262 -17.63 4.38 10.71
C ARG A 262 -17.22 4.13 9.26
N GLU A 263 -17.07 2.87 8.87
CA GLU A 263 -16.78 2.50 7.49
C GLU A 263 -17.88 3.00 6.55
N TYR A 264 -19.15 2.76 6.88
CA TYR A 264 -20.28 3.29 6.11
C TYR A 264 -20.23 4.81 5.97
N THR A 265 -19.95 5.51 7.08
CA THR A 265 -19.84 6.97 7.07
C THR A 265 -18.70 7.45 6.18
N ALA A 266 -17.53 6.81 6.26
CA ALA A 266 -16.36 7.13 5.44
C ALA A 266 -16.63 6.88 3.95
N ILE A 267 -17.18 5.71 3.61
CA ILE A 267 -17.53 5.31 2.24
C ILE A 267 -18.58 6.27 1.68
N GLY A 268 -19.67 6.49 2.40
CA GLY A 268 -20.74 7.42 1.99
C GLY A 268 -20.23 8.85 1.78
N LYS A 269 -19.34 9.34 2.66
CA LYS A 269 -18.69 10.65 2.50
C LYS A 269 -17.81 10.69 1.25
N LYS A 270 -17.03 9.64 0.98
CA LYS A 270 -16.18 9.55 -0.23
C LYS A 270 -17.02 9.50 -1.50
N ILE A 271 -18.08 8.71 -1.55
CA ILE A 271 -19.03 8.64 -2.68
C ILE A 271 -19.60 10.03 -2.97
N ARG A 272 -20.14 10.71 -1.94
CA ARG A 272 -20.68 12.07 -2.07
C ARG A 272 -19.63 13.09 -2.54
N LYS A 273 -18.38 12.95 -2.08
CA LYS A 273 -17.27 13.82 -2.52
C LYS A 273 -16.95 13.59 -4.00
N LYS A 274 -16.66 12.36 -4.43
CA LYS A 274 -16.33 12.03 -5.83
C LYS A 274 -17.45 12.45 -6.79
N THR A 275 -18.71 12.31 -6.36
CA THR A 275 -19.87 12.66 -7.19
C THR A 275 -20.13 14.18 -7.28
N LYS A 276 -19.85 14.95 -6.22
CA LYS A 276 -19.99 16.43 -6.23
C LYS A 276 -18.89 17.10 -7.07
N THR A 277 -17.63 16.68 -6.94
CA THR A 277 -16.50 17.33 -7.63
C THR A 277 -16.68 17.36 -9.15
N LYS A 278 -17.28 16.33 -9.74
CA LYS A 278 -17.58 16.30 -11.18
C LYS A 278 -18.73 17.23 -11.60
N LYS A 279 -19.74 17.48 -10.75
CA LYS A 279 -20.81 18.46 -11.04
C LYS A 279 -20.26 19.89 -11.05
N SER A 280 -19.38 20.24 -10.11
CA SER A 280 -18.76 21.58 -10.06
C SER A 280 -17.78 21.84 -11.20
N ALA A 281 -17.08 20.80 -11.69
CA ALA A 281 -16.26 20.92 -12.90
C ALA A 281 -17.08 21.26 -14.15
N LYS A 282 -18.39 20.96 -14.16
CA LYS A 282 -19.29 21.29 -15.28
C LYS A 282 -19.87 22.72 -15.20
N ASN A 283 -19.96 23.30 -14.00
CA ASN A 283 -20.55 24.64 -13.78
C ASN A 283 -19.51 25.75 -13.53
N LYS A 284 -18.22 25.42 -13.31
CA LYS A 284 -17.15 26.40 -13.08
C LYS A 284 -16.31 26.63 -14.35
N TYR A 285 -17.00 26.90 -15.46
CA TYR A 285 -16.44 27.56 -16.62
C TYR A 285 -17.01 28.98 -16.74
N ASP A 286 -16.98 29.75 -15.63
CA ASP A 286 -16.82 31.20 -15.72
C ASP A 286 -15.33 31.48 -15.84
N ILE A 287 -15.00 32.03 -16.99
CA ILE A 287 -13.66 32.15 -17.55
C ILE A 287 -12.96 33.33 -16.86
N LYS A 288 -11.89 33.06 -16.10
CA LYS A 288 -10.80 34.04 -15.93
C LYS A 288 -9.64 33.58 -16.79
N VAL A 289 -9.49 34.22 -17.96
CA VAL A 289 -8.32 34.08 -18.82
C VAL A 289 -7.14 34.69 -18.07
N ALA A 290 -6.10 33.90 -17.78
CA ALA A 290 -4.82 34.46 -17.36
C ALA A 290 -4.12 35.02 -18.59
N GLU A 291 -3.91 36.34 -18.62
CA GLU A 291 -3.46 37.08 -19.81
C GLU A 291 -1.98 36.87 -20.17
N GLN A 292 -1.15 36.29 -19.29
CA GLN A 292 0.28 36.11 -19.60
C GLN A 292 0.87 34.83 -19.01
N ILE A 293 1.56 34.07 -19.85
CA ILE A 293 2.47 32.98 -19.46
C ILE A 293 3.78 33.14 -20.25
N THR A 294 4.91 33.24 -19.54
CA THR A 294 6.26 33.39 -20.12
C THR A 294 7.02 32.06 -20.11
N ARG A 295 7.74 31.76 -21.20
CA ARG A 295 8.51 30.51 -21.41
C ARG A 295 10.02 30.72 -21.20
N LEU A 296 10.71 29.68 -20.73
CA LEU A 296 12.18 29.58 -20.77
C LEU A 296 12.63 28.28 -21.47
N SER A 297 13.79 28.34 -22.12
CA SER A 297 14.44 27.28 -22.92
C SER A 297 15.63 26.66 -22.15
N PRO A 298 16.33 25.66 -22.73
CA PRO A 298 16.76 24.44 -22.03
C PRO A 298 17.89 24.68 -21.01
N TYR A 299 17.95 23.85 -19.97
CA TYR A 299 19.18 23.74 -19.18
C TYR A 299 20.29 23.13 -20.05
N ASN A 300 21.22 23.99 -20.50
CA ASN A 300 22.62 23.78 -20.17
C ASN A 300 22.88 24.67 -18.94
N LEU A 301 22.79 24.11 -17.73
CA LEU A 301 23.39 24.78 -16.58
C LEU A 301 24.90 24.79 -16.82
N PRO A 302 25.59 25.94 -16.71
CA PRO A 302 27.03 25.93 -16.52
C PRO A 302 27.36 25.00 -15.33
N VAL A 303 28.44 24.24 -15.43
CA VAL A 303 28.94 23.41 -14.32
C VAL A 303 29.07 24.32 -13.08
N GLY A 304 28.29 24.04 -12.03
CA GLY A 304 28.30 24.78 -10.77
C GLY A 304 27.05 25.62 -10.42
N VAL A 305 26.05 25.74 -11.28
CA VAL A 305 24.81 26.47 -10.93
C VAL A 305 23.81 25.53 -10.23
N GLN A 306 23.71 25.64 -8.90
CA GLN A 306 22.64 25.01 -8.13
C GLN A 306 21.32 25.74 -8.42
N MET A 307 20.30 24.97 -8.78
CA MET A 307 18.98 25.52 -8.99
C MET A 307 18.25 25.69 -7.67
N PRO A 308 17.68 26.87 -7.39
CA PRO A 308 16.80 27.03 -6.25
C PRO A 308 15.53 26.18 -6.48
N ASP A 309 15.29 25.24 -5.56
CA ASP A 309 14.03 24.55 -5.24
C ASP A 309 12.96 24.53 -6.36
N ILE A 310 13.16 23.66 -7.37
CA ILE A 310 12.09 23.24 -8.28
C ILE A 310 11.33 22.09 -7.59
N ASN A 311 10.38 22.43 -6.73
CA ASN A 311 9.78 21.45 -5.81
C ASN A 311 8.26 21.32 -5.99
N GLU A 312 7.63 22.13 -6.84
CA GLU A 312 6.16 22.13 -7.02
C GLU A 312 5.73 21.67 -8.42
N GLU A 313 4.92 20.62 -8.45
CA GLU A 313 4.17 20.21 -9.63
C GLU A 313 2.84 20.96 -9.70
N ILE A 314 2.59 21.60 -10.84
CA ILE A 314 1.39 22.40 -11.10
C ILE A 314 0.73 21.99 -12.42
N SER A 315 -0.59 22.04 -12.46
CA SER A 315 -1.34 21.80 -13.71
C SER A 315 -1.60 23.12 -14.44
N ILE A 316 -1.06 23.25 -15.64
CA ILE A 316 -1.14 24.45 -16.48
C ILE A 316 -2.22 24.30 -17.56
N ARG A 317 -2.91 25.39 -17.85
CA ARG A 317 -3.95 25.46 -18.89
C ARG A 317 -3.46 26.34 -20.03
N LEU A 318 -3.25 25.76 -21.19
CA LEU A 318 -2.76 26.45 -22.38
C LEU A 318 -3.89 26.66 -23.37
N VAL A 319 -4.10 27.92 -23.76
CA VAL A 319 -5.11 28.29 -24.75
C VAL A 319 -4.60 27.96 -26.15
N VAL A 320 -5.44 27.28 -26.94
CA VAL A 320 -5.22 27.01 -28.36
C VAL A 320 -6.14 27.92 -29.17
N PHE A 321 -5.55 28.72 -30.05
CA PHE A 321 -6.23 29.61 -30.98
C PHE A 321 -6.45 28.91 -32.32
N LYS A 322 -7.48 29.31 -33.07
CA LYS A 322 -7.72 28.76 -34.42
C LYS A 322 -6.73 29.33 -35.44
N ASP A 323 -6.30 30.57 -35.23
CA ASP A 323 -5.46 31.31 -36.14
C ASP A 323 -4.07 31.61 -35.53
N ARG A 324 -3.12 31.96 -36.39
CA ARG A 324 -1.74 32.26 -36.00
C ARG A 324 -1.58 33.71 -35.50
N GLY A 325 -2.52 34.59 -35.82
CA GLY A 325 -2.57 35.97 -35.35
C GLY A 325 -3.00 36.09 -33.88
N LEU A 326 -3.52 34.99 -33.29
CA LEU A 326 -4.03 34.93 -31.91
C LEU A 326 -5.19 35.89 -31.68
N THR A 327 -5.82 36.38 -32.76
CA THR A 327 -6.82 37.43 -32.72
C THR A 327 -8.25 36.90 -32.86
N GLU A 328 -8.46 35.60 -33.16
CA GLU A 328 -9.81 35.04 -33.29
C GLU A 328 -10.07 33.67 -32.62
N LYS A 329 -11.34 33.50 -32.22
CA LYS A 329 -12.05 32.34 -31.63
C LYS A 329 -11.16 31.23 -31.06
N LEU A 330 -11.11 31.19 -29.74
CA LEU A 330 -10.55 30.11 -28.93
C LEU A 330 -10.99 28.73 -29.46
N LYS A 331 -10.02 27.87 -29.81
CA LYS A 331 -10.29 26.52 -30.32
C LYS A 331 -10.54 25.55 -29.18
N THR A 332 -9.61 25.49 -28.23
CA THR A 332 -9.66 24.58 -27.09
C THR A 332 -8.65 25.02 -26.03
N ILE A 333 -8.71 24.41 -24.84
CA ILE A 333 -7.73 24.58 -23.77
C ILE A 333 -7.10 23.21 -23.52
N VAL A 334 -5.77 23.14 -23.57
CA VAL A 334 -5.02 21.91 -23.26
C VAL A 334 -4.48 22.02 -21.84
N VAL A 335 -4.77 21.03 -21.01
CA VAL A 335 -4.27 20.94 -19.63
C VAL A 335 -3.10 19.97 -19.56
N ASN A 336 -2.01 20.36 -18.91
CA ASN A 336 -0.83 19.52 -18.69
C ASN A 336 -0.16 19.83 -17.37
N ASP A 337 0.54 18.85 -16.83
CA ASP A 337 1.36 19.03 -15.66
C ASP A 337 2.72 19.63 -16.05
N ALA A 338 3.21 20.51 -15.18
CA ALA A 338 4.42 21.29 -15.33
C ALA A 338 5.08 21.48 -13.97
N LEU A 339 6.37 21.75 -13.95
CA LEU A 339 7.08 22.12 -12.72
C LEU A 339 7.19 23.63 -12.61
N THR A 340 7.33 24.14 -11.40
CA THR A 340 7.51 25.57 -11.15
C THR A 340 8.44 25.83 -9.97
N ASP A 341 9.01 27.03 -9.91
CA ASP A 341 9.76 27.48 -8.74
C ASP A 341 8.81 27.81 -7.58
N SER A 342 9.33 27.86 -6.35
CA SER A 342 8.54 28.20 -5.15
C SER A 342 7.78 29.53 -5.24
N LYS A 343 8.19 30.44 -6.14
CA LYS A 343 7.54 31.73 -6.38
C LYS A 343 6.58 31.73 -7.57
N ARG A 344 6.43 30.60 -8.27
CA ARG A 344 5.59 30.39 -9.46
C ARG A 344 5.80 31.38 -10.59
N LYS A 345 6.99 31.96 -10.68
CA LYS A 345 7.34 32.94 -11.72
C LYS A 345 7.71 32.25 -13.02
N VAL A 346 8.20 31.01 -12.95
CA VAL A 346 8.67 30.26 -14.12
C VAL A 346 8.03 28.87 -14.14
N ILE A 347 7.53 28.49 -15.32
CA ILE A 347 6.88 27.19 -15.56
C ILE A 347 7.78 26.38 -16.49
N TYR A 348 8.03 25.13 -16.11
CA TYR A 348 8.92 24.20 -16.78
C TYR A 348 8.12 23.00 -17.32
N VAL A 349 8.27 22.71 -18.61
CA VAL A 349 7.65 21.55 -19.27
C VAL A 349 8.72 20.84 -20.09
N ASN A 350 8.78 19.51 -19.99
CA ASN A 350 9.76 18.73 -20.75
C ASN A 350 9.43 18.71 -22.26
N LYS A 351 10.43 18.38 -23.08
CA LYS A 351 10.33 18.40 -24.55
C LYS A 351 9.29 17.42 -25.13
N PRO A 352 9.17 16.17 -24.63
CA PRO A 352 8.10 15.26 -25.03
C PRO A 352 6.70 15.82 -24.76
N THR A 353 6.46 16.33 -23.54
CA THR A 353 5.18 16.94 -23.15
C THR A 353 4.87 18.15 -24.03
N LEU A 354 5.85 19.02 -24.29
CA LEU A 354 5.67 20.15 -25.20
C LEU A 354 5.33 19.72 -26.64
N ARG A 355 5.91 18.62 -27.13
CA ARG A 355 5.57 18.06 -28.45
C ARG A 355 4.14 17.54 -28.47
N GLY A 356 3.75 16.76 -27.45
CA GLY A 356 2.38 16.26 -27.31
C GLY A 356 1.34 17.36 -27.14
N ILE A 357 1.72 18.49 -26.52
CA ILE A 357 0.89 19.71 -26.46
C ILE A 357 0.69 20.29 -27.86
N LYS A 358 1.77 20.48 -28.63
CA LYS A 358 1.69 21.03 -29.99
C LYS A 358 0.93 20.11 -30.95
N GLU A 359 1.06 18.80 -30.81
CA GLU A 359 0.33 17.82 -31.62
C GLU A 359 -1.17 17.87 -31.34
N ARG A 360 -1.56 17.87 -30.05
CA ARG A 360 -2.98 18.01 -29.65
C ARG A 360 -3.57 19.37 -30.03
N ALA A 361 -2.73 20.40 -30.16
CA ALA A 361 -3.18 21.72 -30.60
C ALA A 361 -3.62 21.74 -32.07
N LYS A 362 -3.04 20.90 -32.95
CA LYS A 362 -3.27 20.96 -34.42
C LYS A 362 -4.75 20.75 -34.79
N PRO A 363 -5.29 21.49 -35.77
CA PRO A 363 -4.64 22.55 -36.58
C PRO A 363 -4.46 23.93 -35.91
N GLY A 364 -4.71 24.07 -34.60
CA GLY A 364 -4.63 25.35 -33.87
C GLY A 364 -3.24 25.70 -33.34
N PHE A 365 -3.10 26.92 -32.84
CA PHE A 365 -1.85 27.55 -32.45
C PHE A 365 -1.84 27.87 -30.95
N ILE A 366 -0.70 27.67 -30.28
CA ILE A 366 -0.50 28.06 -28.88
C ILE A 366 0.55 29.16 -28.87
N HIS A 367 0.28 30.27 -28.18
CA HIS A 367 1.26 31.31 -27.98
C HIS A 367 2.37 30.82 -27.03
N LEU A 368 3.56 30.59 -27.59
CA LEU A 368 4.75 30.17 -26.85
C LEU A 368 5.90 31.10 -27.23
N ILE A 369 6.29 32.01 -26.34
CA ILE A 369 7.45 32.88 -26.56
C ILE A 369 8.73 32.04 -26.44
N ASP A 370 9.31 31.65 -27.58
CA ASP A 370 10.55 30.87 -27.60
C ASP A 370 11.78 31.78 -27.45
N LYS A 371 12.30 31.94 -26.23
CA LYS A 371 13.53 32.72 -26.00
C LYS A 371 14.78 32.07 -26.64
N SER A 372 14.71 30.85 -27.18
CA SER A 372 15.88 30.15 -27.73
C SER A 372 16.36 30.70 -29.09
N LYS A 373 15.54 31.46 -29.83
CA LYS A 373 15.83 31.83 -31.22
C LYS A 373 16.59 33.15 -31.39
N ASN A 374 16.73 33.95 -30.34
CA ASN A 374 17.45 35.23 -30.40
C ASN A 374 18.85 35.19 -29.77
N ALA A 375 19.32 34.04 -29.29
CA ALA A 375 20.71 33.86 -28.90
C ALA A 375 21.56 33.68 -30.18
N LYS A 376 22.22 34.76 -30.61
CA LYS A 376 23.16 34.77 -31.73
C LYS A 376 24.27 33.73 -31.54
N LYS A 377 24.63 33.10 -32.66
CA LYS A 377 25.72 32.12 -32.85
C LYS A 377 27.02 32.51 -32.13
N GLU A 378 27.35 31.83 -31.05
CA GLU A 378 28.74 31.58 -30.67
C GLU A 378 29.14 30.17 -31.11
N LYS A 379 30.39 30.06 -31.56
CA LYS A 379 30.89 28.99 -32.43
C LYS A 379 30.87 27.61 -31.77
N GLN A 380 30.40 26.64 -32.56
CA GLN A 380 30.44 25.20 -32.35
C GLN A 380 31.86 24.69 -32.10
N GLY A 381 32.11 24.17 -30.89
CA GLY A 381 33.04 23.07 -30.66
C GLY A 381 32.23 21.77 -30.67
N SER A 382 32.59 20.83 -31.54
CA SER A 382 31.96 19.52 -31.66
C SER A 382 32.11 18.72 -30.37
N ILE A 383 31.01 18.48 -29.66
CA ILE A 383 30.96 17.51 -28.55
C ILE A 383 30.03 16.38 -29.01
N GLN A 384 30.61 15.18 -29.06
CA GLN A 384 29.94 13.94 -29.40
C GLN A 384 28.85 13.61 -28.38
N ASP A 385 27.79 12.95 -28.87
CA ASP A 385 26.60 12.51 -28.14
C ASP A 385 26.96 11.47 -27.05
N GLU A 386 27.29 11.90 -25.83
CA GLU A 386 27.33 11.03 -24.64
C GLU A 386 25.93 10.92 -24.02
N ARG A 387 25.04 10.16 -24.68
CA ARG A 387 23.74 9.78 -24.14
C ARG A 387 23.88 8.54 -23.27
N PHE A 388 23.35 8.61 -22.05
CA PHE A 388 22.96 7.52 -21.16
C PHE A 388 23.35 6.11 -21.66
N GLN A 389 24.46 5.60 -21.13
CA GLN A 389 24.89 4.23 -21.39
C GLN A 389 24.09 3.27 -20.52
N TRP A 390 23.46 2.29 -21.17
CA TRP A 390 22.83 1.17 -20.48
C TRP A 390 23.92 0.35 -19.78
N PRO A 391 23.65 -0.30 -18.63
CA PRO A 391 24.64 -1.12 -17.96
C PRO A 391 25.04 -2.26 -18.89
N SER A 392 26.16 -2.08 -19.58
CA SER A 392 26.90 -3.18 -20.18
C SER A 392 27.55 -3.96 -19.03
N THR A 393 27.65 -5.27 -19.20
CA THR A 393 28.59 -6.12 -18.46
C THR A 393 30.02 -5.90 -18.90
N ASP A 394 30.23 -5.28 -20.06
CA ASP A 394 31.53 -4.78 -20.48
C ASP A 394 31.91 -3.60 -19.58
N ILE A 395 33.08 -3.69 -18.96
CA ILE A 395 33.65 -2.58 -18.20
C ILE A 395 34.50 -1.78 -19.17
N SER A 396 34.14 -0.52 -19.38
CA SER A 396 35.08 0.48 -19.88
C SER A 396 35.97 0.90 -18.71
N ASP A 397 37.29 1.00 -18.93
CA ASP A 397 38.28 1.29 -17.87
C ASP A 397 38.09 2.66 -17.19
N ASN A 398 37.14 3.48 -17.63
CA ASN A 398 36.87 4.84 -17.14
C ASN A 398 35.67 4.97 -16.17
N GLU A 399 34.96 3.89 -15.80
CA GLU A 399 33.72 3.96 -14.97
C GLU A 399 33.92 3.78 -13.43
N TYR A 400 35.16 3.79 -12.92
CA TYR A 400 35.45 3.36 -11.55
C TYR A 400 35.11 4.35 -10.41
N GLU A 401 34.63 5.57 -10.67
CA GLU A 401 34.47 6.60 -9.61
C GLU A 401 33.05 6.79 -9.03
N ASN A 402 32.04 6.03 -9.46
CA ASN A 402 30.69 6.13 -8.86
C ASN A 402 30.52 5.21 -7.63
N GLU A 403 31.05 5.64 -6.48
CA GLU A 403 31.05 4.89 -5.20
C GLU A 403 29.66 4.62 -4.59
N ASN A 404 28.60 5.32 -5.01
CA ASN A 404 27.28 5.22 -4.37
C ASN A 404 26.43 3.99 -4.75
N LEU A 405 26.80 3.23 -5.79
CA LEU A 405 26.08 1.99 -6.18
C LEU A 405 26.50 0.74 -5.39
N PHE A 406 27.56 0.87 -4.60
CA PHE A 406 28.21 -0.22 -3.88
C PHE A 406 27.78 -0.32 -2.40
N ASN A 407 27.07 0.64 -1.82
CA ASN A 407 26.76 0.64 -0.38
C ASN A 407 25.65 -0.32 0.11
N ASN A 408 25.27 -1.34 -0.67
CA ASN A 408 24.21 -2.29 -0.30
C ASN A 408 24.62 -3.77 -0.44
N PHE A 409 25.88 -4.12 -0.13
CA PHE A 409 26.39 -5.50 -0.27
C PHE A 409 25.97 -6.49 0.83
N ASN A 410 25.49 -6.02 1.97
CA ASN A 410 25.16 -6.91 3.09
C ASN A 410 23.74 -7.50 3.00
N THR A 411 22.88 -7.00 2.12
CA THR A 411 21.54 -7.54 1.93
C THR A 411 21.57 -8.72 0.97
N LYS A 412 21.23 -9.92 1.47
CA LYS A 412 21.05 -11.12 0.64
C LYS A 412 19.96 -10.84 -0.40
N SER A 413 20.27 -10.96 -1.69
CA SER A 413 19.27 -10.79 -2.76
C SER A 413 18.12 -11.79 -2.58
N ASN A 414 16.91 -11.41 -3.00
CA ASN A 414 15.75 -12.31 -2.94
C ASN A 414 15.99 -13.62 -3.70
N LEU A 415 16.74 -13.56 -4.82
CA LEU A 415 17.16 -14.75 -5.55
C LEU A 415 18.05 -15.68 -4.71
N ARG A 416 18.96 -15.12 -3.90
CA ARG A 416 19.80 -15.87 -2.95
C ARG A 416 18.99 -16.45 -1.79
N LYS A 417 17.94 -15.76 -1.32
CA LYS A 417 17.01 -16.28 -0.31
C LYS A 417 16.25 -17.53 -0.80
N LEU A 418 16.00 -17.62 -2.11
CA LEU A 418 15.43 -18.81 -2.76
C LEU A 418 16.43 -19.96 -2.97
N GLY A 419 17.66 -19.83 -2.46
CA GLY A 419 18.70 -20.86 -2.55
C GLY A 419 19.60 -20.76 -3.78
N TYR A 420 19.40 -19.77 -4.66
CA TYR A 420 20.25 -19.62 -5.84
C TYR A 420 21.65 -19.13 -5.45
N GLN A 421 22.64 -19.98 -5.70
CA GLN A 421 24.05 -19.70 -5.52
C GLN A 421 24.86 -20.49 -6.57
N ILE A 422 26.12 -20.14 -6.81
CA ILE A 422 26.98 -20.91 -7.73
C ILE A 422 27.72 -22.03 -6.99
N THR A 423 28.28 -21.72 -5.82
CA THR A 423 29.03 -22.67 -5.01
C THR A 423 28.12 -23.78 -4.50
N ASN A 424 28.58 -25.04 -4.56
CA ASN A 424 27.86 -26.21 -4.06
C ASN A 424 26.46 -26.43 -4.67
N THR A 425 26.26 -26.02 -5.92
CA THR A 425 25.03 -26.32 -6.65
C THR A 425 25.34 -26.79 -8.06
N THR A 426 24.62 -27.81 -8.50
CA THR A 426 24.66 -28.31 -9.86
C THR A 426 23.90 -27.39 -10.81
N LYS A 427 24.15 -27.52 -12.12
CA LYS A 427 23.40 -26.74 -13.14
C LYS A 427 21.89 -27.00 -13.07
N ASP A 428 21.48 -28.23 -12.76
CA ASP A 428 20.06 -28.60 -12.70
C ASP A 428 19.39 -28.08 -11.43
N GLU A 429 20.08 -28.08 -10.28
CA GLU A 429 19.58 -27.46 -9.06
C GLU A 429 19.39 -25.95 -9.22
N ARG A 430 20.40 -25.25 -9.78
CA ARG A 430 20.27 -23.82 -10.06
C ARG A 430 19.12 -23.54 -11.00
N TRP A 431 18.98 -24.35 -12.05
CA TRP A 431 17.89 -24.21 -12.99
C TRP A 431 16.53 -24.42 -12.34
N TYR A 432 16.37 -25.45 -11.52
CA TYR A 432 15.15 -25.72 -10.76
C TYR A 432 14.75 -24.53 -9.87
N ILE A 433 15.73 -23.90 -9.20
CA ILE A 433 15.50 -22.69 -8.40
C ILE A 433 15.05 -21.52 -9.29
N LEU A 434 15.68 -21.32 -10.45
CA LEU A 434 15.28 -20.28 -11.40
C LEU A 434 13.85 -20.50 -11.92
N GLN A 435 13.43 -21.75 -12.17
CA GLN A 435 12.06 -22.06 -12.56
C GLN A 435 11.04 -21.68 -11.48
N LYS A 436 11.40 -21.79 -10.19
CA LYS A 436 10.56 -21.33 -9.07
C LYS A 436 10.62 -19.82 -8.86
N ALA A 437 11.77 -19.20 -9.14
CA ALA A 437 11.99 -17.78 -8.92
C ALA A 437 11.27 -16.92 -9.96
N VAL A 438 11.20 -17.35 -11.23
CA VAL A 438 10.57 -16.57 -12.31
C VAL A 438 9.09 -16.26 -12.04
N PRO A 439 8.24 -17.22 -11.62
CA PRO A 439 6.85 -16.91 -11.25
C PRO A 439 6.71 -16.00 -10.02
N LYS A 440 7.65 -16.10 -9.06
CA LYS A 440 7.58 -15.35 -7.79
C LYS A 440 8.11 -13.91 -7.90
N MET A 441 9.18 -13.70 -8.65
CA MET A 441 9.90 -12.42 -8.73
C MET A 441 9.75 -11.72 -10.09
N GLY A 442 9.24 -12.42 -11.10
CA GLY A 442 9.23 -11.93 -12.48
C GLY A 442 10.57 -12.16 -13.21
N LEU A 443 10.48 -12.46 -14.51
CA LEU A 443 11.64 -12.77 -15.35
C LEU A 443 12.66 -11.63 -15.40
N LYS A 444 12.16 -10.38 -15.45
CA LYS A 444 12.98 -9.17 -15.48
C LYS A 444 13.92 -9.11 -14.28
N ASP A 445 13.37 -9.19 -13.07
CA ASP A 445 14.16 -8.99 -11.84
C ASP A 445 15.16 -10.14 -11.62
N VAL A 446 14.78 -11.37 -11.98
CA VAL A 446 15.71 -12.51 -11.98
C VAL A 446 16.87 -12.25 -12.95
N ALA A 447 16.59 -11.86 -14.20
CA ALA A 447 17.62 -11.60 -15.20
C ALA A 447 18.56 -10.45 -14.81
N TYR A 448 18.01 -9.32 -14.32
CA TYR A 448 18.82 -8.18 -13.88
C TYR A 448 19.65 -8.49 -12.63
N THR A 449 19.14 -9.30 -11.70
CA THR A 449 19.91 -9.75 -10.53
C THR A 449 21.12 -10.57 -10.94
N ILE A 450 20.96 -11.50 -11.88
CA ILE A 450 22.09 -12.32 -12.38
C ILE A 450 23.09 -11.46 -13.16
N ALA A 451 22.60 -10.59 -14.06
CA ALA A 451 23.45 -9.69 -14.84
C ALA A 451 24.26 -8.73 -13.95
N ARG A 452 23.66 -8.22 -12.87
CA ARG A 452 24.36 -7.42 -11.86
C ARG A 452 25.52 -8.18 -11.22
N ASN A 453 25.33 -9.46 -10.88
CA ASN A 453 26.41 -10.29 -10.32
C ASN A 453 27.55 -10.50 -11.32
N VAL A 454 27.24 -10.69 -12.61
CA VAL A 454 28.25 -10.78 -13.68
C VAL A 454 29.05 -9.48 -13.75
N LYS A 455 28.39 -8.32 -13.89
CA LYS A 455 29.06 -7.01 -13.95
C LYS A 455 29.94 -6.76 -12.73
N LEU A 456 29.41 -7.05 -11.53
CA LEU A 456 30.14 -6.87 -10.27
C LEU A 456 31.41 -7.72 -10.20
N ARG A 457 31.42 -8.94 -10.72
CA ARG A 457 32.62 -9.80 -10.70
C ARG A 457 33.59 -9.48 -11.82
N LYS A 458 33.11 -9.13 -13.01
CA LYS A 458 33.96 -8.64 -14.11
C LYS A 458 34.68 -7.35 -13.68
N GLY A 459 34.01 -6.46 -12.93
CA GLY A 459 34.51 -5.14 -12.51
C GLY A 459 35.47 -5.15 -11.32
N GLN A 460 35.86 -6.32 -10.81
CA GLN A 460 36.92 -6.40 -9.81
C GLN A 460 38.29 -6.47 -10.50
N LYS A 461 39.35 -5.92 -9.89
CA LYS A 461 40.71 -6.00 -10.44
C LYS A 461 41.12 -7.48 -10.62
N GLY A 462 41.35 -7.91 -11.86
CA GLY A 462 41.60 -9.33 -12.21
C GLY A 462 40.38 -10.25 -12.03
N GLY A 463 39.18 -9.68 -11.93
CA GLY A 463 37.93 -10.39 -11.64
C GLY A 463 37.51 -11.35 -12.74
N HIS A 464 37.82 -11.03 -13.99
CA HIS A 464 37.61 -11.91 -15.15
C HIS A 464 38.31 -13.26 -14.97
N GLN A 465 39.59 -13.26 -14.57
CA GLN A 465 40.33 -14.51 -14.32
C GLN A 465 39.86 -15.17 -13.02
N LYS A 466 39.76 -14.39 -11.93
CA LYS A 466 39.46 -14.89 -10.58
C LYS A 466 38.06 -15.52 -10.47
N PHE A 467 37.06 -14.98 -11.16
CA PHE A 467 35.67 -15.43 -11.10
C PHE A 467 35.17 -16.03 -12.42
N SER A 468 36.09 -16.42 -13.31
CA SER A 468 35.79 -17.02 -14.62
C SER A 468 34.73 -18.13 -14.54
N TYR A 469 34.87 -19.05 -13.59
CA TYR A 469 33.91 -20.11 -13.35
C TYR A 469 32.50 -19.57 -13.03
N ALA A 470 32.37 -18.69 -12.03
CA ALA A 470 31.07 -18.17 -11.61
C ALA A 470 30.41 -17.31 -12.70
N ILE A 471 31.19 -16.50 -13.41
CA ILE A 471 30.74 -15.71 -14.55
C ILE A 471 30.16 -16.63 -15.63
N SER A 472 30.88 -17.69 -16.01
CA SER A 472 30.41 -18.66 -17.02
C SER A 472 29.09 -19.34 -16.64
N GLN A 473 28.88 -19.63 -15.35
CA GLN A 473 27.64 -20.24 -14.88
C GLN A 473 26.48 -19.26 -14.95
N TRP A 474 26.68 -18.01 -14.53
CA TRP A 474 25.65 -16.97 -14.62
C TRP A 474 25.27 -16.64 -16.07
N GLU A 475 26.24 -16.55 -16.97
CA GLU A 475 26.00 -16.32 -18.40
C GLU A 475 25.22 -17.49 -19.02
N TYR A 476 25.55 -18.73 -18.65
CA TYR A 476 24.79 -19.91 -19.06
C TYR A 476 23.34 -19.85 -18.57
N ASP A 477 23.12 -19.53 -17.29
CA ASP A 477 21.80 -19.44 -16.68
C ASP A 477 20.97 -18.30 -17.31
N LEU A 478 21.59 -17.15 -17.62
CA LEU A 478 20.96 -16.05 -18.37
C LEU A 478 20.56 -16.47 -19.77
N LYS A 479 21.45 -17.12 -20.52
CA LYS A 479 21.13 -17.63 -21.86
C LYS A 479 19.92 -18.58 -21.81
N ARG A 480 19.91 -19.51 -20.85
CA ARG A 480 18.82 -20.48 -20.68
C ARG A 480 17.49 -19.82 -20.30
N LEU A 481 17.52 -18.79 -19.45
CA LEU A 481 16.32 -17.98 -19.12
C LEU A 481 15.78 -17.24 -20.35
N LYS A 482 16.68 -16.66 -21.16
CA LYS A 482 16.33 -15.98 -22.41
C LYS A 482 15.63 -16.94 -23.36
N ASP A 483 16.21 -18.12 -23.57
CA ASP A 483 15.69 -19.10 -24.52
C ASP A 483 14.33 -19.65 -24.09
N LYS A 484 14.07 -19.80 -22.78
CA LYS A 484 12.84 -20.42 -22.27
C LYS A 484 11.68 -19.45 -22.00
N TYR A 485 11.95 -18.28 -21.43
CA TYR A 485 10.90 -17.43 -20.86
C TYR A 485 10.74 -16.07 -21.53
N TYR A 486 11.76 -15.58 -22.25
CA TYR A 486 11.77 -14.20 -22.72
C TYR A 486 10.89 -13.99 -23.96
N ARG A 487 9.95 -13.06 -23.87
CA ARG A 487 8.97 -12.75 -24.94
C ARG A 487 9.18 -11.38 -25.57
N LYS A 488 10.37 -10.77 -25.39
CA LYS A 488 10.69 -9.39 -25.82
C LYS A 488 9.85 -8.33 -25.13
N ASP A 489 9.43 -8.60 -23.90
CA ASP A 489 8.62 -7.77 -23.02
C ASP A 489 9.44 -6.73 -22.22
N PHE A 490 10.77 -6.86 -22.20
CA PHE A 490 11.72 -5.86 -21.68
C PHE A 490 13.04 -5.95 -22.45
N LYS A 491 14.02 -5.07 -22.24
CA LYS A 491 15.35 -5.19 -22.88
C LYS A 491 16.19 -6.23 -22.14
N TRP A 492 16.55 -7.33 -22.80
CA TRP A 492 17.44 -8.34 -22.21
C TRP A 492 18.81 -7.74 -21.85
N PRO A 493 19.40 -8.04 -20.67
CA PRO A 493 20.74 -7.56 -20.33
C PRO A 493 21.78 -8.14 -21.29
N ASN A 494 22.66 -7.30 -21.83
CA ASN A 494 23.82 -7.77 -22.58
C ASN A 494 24.87 -8.27 -21.58
N THR A 495 25.48 -9.41 -21.86
CA THR A 495 26.42 -10.12 -20.99
C THR A 495 27.80 -10.23 -21.60
#